data_AF-A0A2Z2PDP6-F1
#
_entry.id   AF-A0A2Z2PDP6-F1
#
_cell.length_a   1.000
_cell.length_b   1.000
_cell.length_c   1.000
_cell.angle_alpha   90.00
_cell.angle_beta   90.00
_cell.angle_gamma   90.00
#
_symmetry.space_group_name_H-M   'P 1'
#
loop_
_entity.id
_entity.type
_entity.pdbx_description
1 polymer ?
#
loop_
_entity_poly.entity_id
_entity_poly.type
_entity_poly.pdbx_seq_one_letter_code
_entity_poly.pdbx_strand_id
1 'polypeptide(L)' 'MAQTYEFYRERADEAAALAEKATLENVRERELRSEKTWRGLAEHARKTIVEREKAELARAERRAAEDPSR' A
#
# COMPACT_ATOMS: atom_id res chain seq x y z
N MET A 1 -6.52 -11.34 9.57
CA MET A 1 -5.24 -10.60 9.60
C MET A 1 -5.28 -9.55 8.51
N ALA A 2 -5.09 -8.26 8.84
CA ALA A 2 -4.97 -7.22 7.83
C ALA A 2 -3.62 -7.38 7.12
N GLN A 3 -3.63 -7.46 5.80
CA GLN A 3 -2.41 -7.56 4.99
C GLN A 3 -1.76 -6.16 4.91
N THR A 4 -0.45 -6.08 5.09
CA THR A 4 0.30 -4.81 5.16
C THR A 4 0.70 -4.30 3.78
N TYR A 5 1.20 -3.06 3.70
CA TYR A 5 1.78 -2.50 2.48
C TYR A 5 2.88 -3.41 1.91
N GLU A 6 3.77 -3.89 2.78
CA GLU A 6 4.90 -4.74 2.45
C GLU A 6 4.44 -6.05 1.82
N PHE A 7 3.40 -6.68 2.40
CA PHE A 7 2.82 -7.90 1.84
C PHE A 7 2.31 -7.69 0.40
N TYR A 8 1.54 -6.63 0.17
CA TYR A 8 1.04 -6.34 -1.18
C TYR A 8 2.15 -5.96 -2.16
N ARG A 9 3.21 -5.29 -1.68
CA ARG A 9 4.38 -4.97 -2.49
C ARG A 9 5.13 -6.23 -2.91
N GLU A 10 5.40 -7.14 -1.97
CA GLU A 10 6.06 -8.42 -2.26
C GLU A 10 5.28 -9.23 -3.30
N ARG A 11 3.95 -9.31 -3.16
CA ARG A 11 3.10 -9.98 -4.17
C ARG A 11 3.13 -9.31 -5.54
N ALA A 12 3.21 -7.98 -5.58
CA ALA A 12 3.36 -7.27 -6.84
C ALA A 12 4.70 -7.58 -7.51
N ASP A 13 5.78 -7.59 -6.74
CA ASP A 13 7.13 -7.85 -7.25
C ASP A 13 7.31 -9.32 -7.68
N GLU A 14 6.69 -10.27 -6.97
CA GLU A 14 6.59 -11.67 -7.39
C GLU A 14 5.88 -11.81 -8.75
N ALA A 15 4.72 -11.15 -8.92
CA ALA A 15 3.96 -11.20 -10.16
C ALA A 15 4.74 -10.55 -11.32
N ALA A 16 5.43 -9.43 -11.08
CA ALA A 16 6.30 -8.80 -12.07
C ALA A 16 7.43 -9.74 -12.53
N ALA A 17 8.11 -10.39 -11.58
CA ALA A 17 9.17 -11.35 -11.88
C ALA A 17 8.66 -12.59 -12.65
N LEU A 18 7.42 -13.02 -12.40
CA LEU A 18 6.79 -14.09 -13.17
C LEU A 18 6.42 -13.64 -14.59
N ALA A 19 5.93 -12.40 -14.74
CA ALA A 19 5.65 -11.82 -16.05
C ALA A 19 6.92 -11.71 -16.92
N GLU A 20 8.05 -11.33 -16.32
CA GLU A 20 9.35 -11.26 -17.02
C GLU A 20 9.85 -12.62 -17.50
N LYS A 21 9.57 -13.68 -16.73
CA LYS A 21 9.98 -15.07 -17.06
C LYS A 21 8.98 -15.78 -17.98
N ALA A 22 7.81 -15.21 -18.20
CA ALA A 22 6.77 -15.83 -19.00
C ALA A 22 7.20 -15.95 -20.47
N THR A 23 7.12 -17.16 -21.01
CA THR A 23 7.44 -17.44 -22.42
C THR A 23 6.22 -17.31 -23.33
N LEU A 24 5.01 -17.27 -22.76
CA LEU A 24 3.75 -17.10 -23.48
C LEU A 24 3.14 -15.74 -23.13
N GLU A 25 2.68 -15.02 -24.16
CA GLU A 25 2.13 -13.67 -23.99
C GLU A 25 0.89 -13.66 -23.09
N ASN A 26 0.00 -14.65 -23.22
CA ASN A 26 -1.18 -14.76 -22.37
C ASN A 26 -0.85 -14.97 -20.89
N VAL A 27 0.26 -15.64 -20.58
CA VAL A 27 0.77 -15.80 -19.21
C VAL A 27 1.36 -14.49 -18.72
N ARG A 28 2.18 -13.83 -19.55
CA ARG A 28 2.75 -12.51 -19.25
C ARG A 28 1.65 -11.51 -18.90
N GLU A 29 0.63 -11.38 -19.76
CA GLU A 29 -0.49 -10.47 -19.53
C GLU A 29 -1.26 -10.79 -18.25
N ARG A 30 -1.46 -12.08 -17.93
CA ARG A 30 -2.11 -12.49 -16.69
C ARG A 30 -1.31 -12.02 -15.48
N GLU A 31 0.00 -12.24 -15.48
CA GLU A 31 0.86 -11.83 -14.36
C GLU A 31 0.96 -10.30 -14.24
N LEU A 32 0.99 -9.56 -15.34
CA LEU A 32 0.93 -8.09 -15.32
C LEU A 32 -0.40 -7.57 -14.74
N ARG A 33 -1.53 -8.25 -14.99
CA ARG A 33 -2.82 -7.91 -14.35
C ARG A 33 -2.79 -8.19 -12.84
N SER A 34 -2.18 -9.30 -12.43
CA SER A 34 -1.96 -9.61 -11.02
C SER A 34 -1.10 -8.54 -10.36
N GLU A 35 0.06 -8.20 -10.94
CA GLU A 35 0.95 -7.14 -10.48
C GLU A 35 0.18 -5.82 -10.29
N LYS A 36 -0.55 -5.37 -11.31
CA LYS A 36 -1.33 -4.12 -11.24
C LYS A 36 -2.31 -4.12 -10.07
N THR A 37 -2.96 -5.25 -9.81
CA THR A 37 -3.91 -5.41 -8.70
C THR A 37 -3.17 -5.29 -7.35
N TRP A 38 -2.06 -6.00 -7.20
CA TRP A 38 -1.26 -5.96 -5.99
C TRP A 38 -0.65 -4.58 -5.71
N ARG A 39 -0.14 -3.90 -6.75
CA ARG A 39 0.36 -2.52 -6.63
C ARG A 39 -0.74 -1.55 -6.18
N GLY A 40 -1.96 -1.69 -6.71
CA GLY A 40 -3.10 -0.87 -6.29
C GLY A 40 -3.47 -1.07 -4.82
N LEU A 41 -3.45 -2.32 -4.34
CA LEU A 41 -3.68 -2.64 -2.93
C LEU A 41 -2.58 -2.10 -2.02
N ALA A 42 -1.31 -2.22 -2.44
CA ALA A 42 -0.18 -1.65 -1.73
C ALA A 42 -0.33 -0.13 -1.60
N GLU A 43 -0.63 0.57 -2.70
CA GLU A 43 -0.84 2.01 -2.66
C GLU A 43 -1.98 2.42 -1.73
N HIS A 44 -3.09 1.67 -1.74
CA HIS A 44 -4.22 1.92 -0.84
C HIS A 44 -3.85 1.72 0.63
N ALA A 45 -3.11 0.66 0.95
CA ALA A 45 -2.60 0.40 2.31
C ALA A 45 -1.68 1.54 2.77
N ARG A 46 -0.75 1.97 1.90
CA ARG A 46 0.15 3.10 2.18
C ARG A 46 -0.62 4.40 2.43
N LYS A 47 -1.61 4.72 1.59
CA LYS A 47 -2.45 5.91 1.77
C LYS A 47 -3.18 5.88 3.10
N THR A 48 -3.74 4.74 3.49
CA THR A 48 -4.42 4.58 4.78
C THR A 48 -3.48 4.85 5.97
N ILE A 49 -2.24 4.38 5.92
CA ILE A 49 -1.23 4.64 6.96
C ILE A 49 -0.94 6.14 7.04
N VAL A 50 -0.63 6.77 5.90
CA VAL A 50 -0.31 8.20 5.83
C VAL A 50 -1.47 9.07 6.34
N GLU A 51 -2.71 8.77 5.94
CA GLU A 51 -3.87 9.54 6.41
C GLU A 51 -4.14 9.34 7.91
N ARG A 52 -3.85 8.15 8.45
CA ARG A 52 -3.92 7.92 9.89
C ARG A 52 -2.87 8.74 10.64
N GLU A 53 -1.63 8.77 10.17
CA GLU A 53 -0.56 9.57 10.78
C GLU A 53 -0.91 11.07 10.78
N LYS A 54 -1.40 11.60 9.65
CA LYS A 54 -1.88 12.98 9.56
C LYS A 54 -3.02 13.25 10.54
N ALA A 55 -3.98 12.35 10.64
CA ALA A 55 -5.10 12.50 11.56
C ALA A 55 -4.66 12.51 13.03
N GLU A 56 -3.68 11.67 13.40
CA GLU A 56 -3.11 11.67 14.75
C GLU A 56 -2.35 12.97 15.05
N LEU A 57 -1.54 13.47 14.11
CA LEU A 57 -0.85 14.75 14.24
C LEU A 57 -1.84 15.90 14.43
N ALA A 58 -2.86 16.00 13.58
CA ALA A 58 -3.90 17.02 13.69
C ALA A 58 -4.74 16.90 14.98
N ARG A 59 -4.87 15.69 15.55
CA ARG A 59 -5.49 15.49 16.87
C ARG A 59 -4.56 15.91 18.01
N ALA A 60 -3.26 15.66 17.90
CA ALA A 60 -2.27 16.09 18.89
C ALA A 60 -2.14 17.62 18.91
N GLU A 61 -2.07 18.26 17.75
CA GLU A 61 -2.05 19.73 17.61
C GLU A 61 -3.29 20.38 18.21
N ARG A 62 -4.49 19.85 17.93
CA ARG A 62 -5.73 20.32 18.55
C ARG A 62 -5.72 20.18 20.06
N ARG A 63 -5.27 19.04 20.60
CA ARG A 63 -5.16 18.84 22.05
C ARG A 63 -4.16 19.80 22.69
N ALA A 64 -3.02 20.07 22.05
CA ALA A 64 -2.05 21.04 22.52
C ALA A 64 -2.57 22.50 22.47
N ALA A 65 -3.41 22.82 21.48
CA ALA A 65 -4.05 24.14 21.36
C ALA A 65 -5.24 24.32 22.33
N GLU A 66 -5.94 23.24 22.67
CA GLU A 66 -7.06 23.21 23.62
C GLU A 66 -6.59 23.15 25.08
N ASP A 67 -5.38 22.67 25.36
CA ASP A 67 -4.75 22.67 26.68
C ASP A 67 -3.51 23.62 26.76
N PRO A 68 -3.69 24.95 26.61
CA PRO A 68 -2.60 25.91 26.82
C PRO A 68 -2.35 26.21 28.30
N SER A 69 -3.00 25.50 29.23
CA SER A 69 -3.08 25.84 30.66
C SER A 69 -2.95 24.60 31.55
N ARG A 70 -1.74 24.05 31.65
CA ARG A 70 -1.33 23.23 32.78
C ARG A 70 0.13 23.46 33.16
#